data_AF-A0A223HD64-F1
#
_entry.id   AF-A0A223HD64-F1
#
_cell.length_a   1.000
_cell.length_b   1.000
_cell.length_c   1.000
_cell.angle_alpha   90.00
_cell.angle_beta   90.00
_cell.angle_gamma   90.00
#
_symmetry.space_group_name_H-M   'P 1'
#
loop_
_entity.id
_entity.type
_entity.pdbx_description
1 polymer ?
#
loop_
_entity_poly.entity_id
_entity_poly.type
_entity_poly.pdbx_seq_one_letter_code
_entity_poly.pdbx_strand_id
1 'polypeptide(L)'
;MDTLARVMFLLLCHVTSIAKQIIFMARASRIAKLVQDLDDMAYNPKETTRKNLLIERAQGASRLGTAYAGTAAVTCLLWTIFPLLARLGGARVIFALWIPFDYYSWPEFLIVLLYTHYVTSLVGIANTTMDAFIATILGQCKTQLTILKMDFESLAERANERARQTGEQVGVAAAALLVRCIKHHHKICDTSREVQEIFGGAVLLQFGIGGWILCMAAYKIVGLSVASLEFVSMVMFLMCILTELFLYCYYGNEVAVEVSSLCKIFDTITEV
;
A
#
# COMPACT_ATOMS: atom_id res chain seq x y z
N MET A 1 1.90 9.81 31.09
CA MET A 1 1.96 8.90 29.93
C MET A 1 1.80 9.65 28.60
N ASP A 2 1.05 10.74 28.55
CA ASP A 2 0.70 11.44 27.30
C ASP A 2 1.89 12.01 26.51
N THR A 3 2.89 12.59 27.18
CA THR A 3 4.09 13.11 26.52
C THR A 3 4.92 11.97 25.92
N LEU A 4 5.08 10.86 26.65
CA LEU A 4 5.78 9.68 26.15
C LEU A 4 5.06 9.11 24.92
N ALA A 5 3.73 8.94 24.97
CA ALA A 5 2.95 8.43 23.84
C ALA A 5 3.10 9.29 22.59
N ARG A 6 3.02 10.63 22.71
CA ARG A 6 3.20 11.56 21.58
C ARG A 6 4.58 11.44 20.93
N VAL A 7 5.63 11.38 21.73
CA VAL A 7 7.01 11.20 21.21
C VAL A 7 7.16 9.84 20.54
N MET A 8 6.62 8.79 21.16
CA MET A 8 6.68 7.44 20.61
C MET A 8 5.90 7.29 19.31
N PHE A 9 4.74 7.94 19.13
CA PHE A 9 4.01 7.89 17.85
C PHE A 9 4.87 8.39 16.69
N LEU A 10 5.47 9.57 16.83
CA LEU A 10 6.35 10.13 15.82
C LEU A 10 7.57 9.23 15.59
N LEU A 11 8.25 8.85 16.68
CA LEU A 11 9.44 8.00 16.60
C LEU A 11 9.16 6.69 15.86
N LEU A 12 8.05 6.03 16.18
CA LEU A 12 7.72 4.75 15.59
C LEU A 12 7.32 4.88 14.10
N CYS A 13 6.62 5.95 13.72
CA CYS A 13 6.39 6.27 12.30
C CYS A 13 7.71 6.54 11.55
N HIS A 14 8.69 7.15 12.20
CA HIS A 14 10.03 7.30 11.64
C HIS A 14 10.74 5.95 11.48
N VAL A 15 10.66 5.07 12.49
CA VAL A 15 11.26 3.73 12.43
C VAL A 15 10.69 2.92 11.27
N THR A 16 9.36 2.90 11.08
CA THR A 16 8.74 2.20 9.94
C THR A 16 9.17 2.80 8.61
N SER A 17 9.20 4.13 8.51
CA SER A 17 9.61 4.83 7.31
C SER A 17 11.06 4.54 6.94
N ILE A 18 11.99 4.66 7.90
CA ILE A 18 13.42 4.40 7.69
C ILE A 18 13.64 2.94 7.31
N ALA A 19 12.99 1.99 7.99
CA ALA A 19 13.11 0.57 7.68
C ALA A 19 12.70 0.27 6.22
N LYS A 20 11.56 0.82 5.77
CA LYS A 20 11.12 0.69 4.38
C LYS A 20 12.10 1.38 3.42
N GLN A 21 12.54 2.60 3.70
CA GLN A 21 13.51 3.32 2.84
C GLN A 21 14.81 2.54 2.68
N ILE A 22 15.35 1.95 3.76
CA ILE A 22 16.52 1.08 3.70
C ILE A 22 16.29 -0.10 2.76
N ILE A 23 15.12 -0.75 2.83
CA ILE A 23 14.77 -1.84 1.91
C ILE A 23 14.69 -1.33 0.47
N PHE A 24 14.01 -0.22 0.21
CA PHE A 24 13.90 0.36 -1.12
C PHE A 24 15.26 0.68 -1.73
N MET A 25 16.20 1.21 -0.93
CA MET A 25 17.56 1.50 -1.37
C MET A 25 18.39 0.23 -1.54
N ALA A 26 18.41 -0.66 -0.55
CA ALA A 26 19.24 -1.87 -0.57
C ALA A 26 18.77 -2.91 -1.59
N ARG A 27 17.49 -2.90 -1.95
CA ARG A 27 16.87 -3.82 -2.91
C ARG A 27 16.43 -3.12 -4.20
N ALA A 28 16.92 -1.90 -4.46
CA ALA A 28 16.52 -1.07 -5.60
C ALA A 28 16.58 -1.81 -6.95
N SER A 29 17.62 -2.62 -7.18
CA SER A 29 17.76 -3.40 -8.42
C SER A 29 16.68 -4.46 -8.59
N ARG A 30 16.31 -5.18 -7.51
CA ARG A 30 15.22 -6.16 -7.52
C ARG A 30 13.87 -5.47 -7.71
N ILE A 31 13.65 -4.32 -7.05
CA ILE A 31 12.42 -3.53 -7.20
C ILE A 31 12.29 -3.00 -8.63
N ALA A 32 13.36 -2.48 -9.22
CA ALA A 32 13.38 -2.02 -10.60
C ALA A 32 13.07 -3.17 -11.58
N LYS A 33 13.67 -4.34 -11.35
CA LYS A 33 13.34 -5.56 -12.12
C LYS A 33 11.87 -5.93 -11.97
N LEU A 34 11.32 -5.89 -10.75
CA LEU A 34 9.92 -6.19 -10.49
C LEU A 34 8.99 -5.26 -11.28
N VAL A 35 9.30 -3.96 -11.32
CA VAL A 35 8.53 -2.99 -12.11
C VAL A 35 8.67 -3.28 -13.61
N GLN A 36 9.88 -3.56 -14.09
CA GLN A 36 10.12 -3.92 -15.49
C GLN A 36 9.39 -5.20 -15.90
N ASP A 37 9.31 -6.19 -15.00
CA ASP A 37 8.62 -7.45 -15.25
C ASP A 37 7.11 -7.26 -15.45
N LEU A 38 6.53 -6.14 -14.99
CA LEU A 38 5.14 -5.78 -15.25
C LEU A 38 4.88 -5.38 -16.71
N ASP A 39 5.91 -4.96 -17.47
CA ASP A 39 5.80 -4.60 -18.89
C ASP A 39 5.86 -5.82 -19.83
N ASP A 40 5.98 -7.02 -19.27
CA ASP A 40 6.00 -8.26 -20.04
C ASP A 40 4.70 -8.49 -20.81
N MET A 41 4.82 -9.06 -22.01
CA MET A 41 3.67 -9.38 -22.86
C MET A 41 2.66 -10.34 -22.21
N ALA A 42 3.11 -11.19 -21.28
CA ALA A 42 2.23 -12.07 -20.50
C ALA A 42 1.28 -11.27 -19.60
N TYR A 43 1.70 -10.11 -19.11
CA TYR A 43 0.91 -9.25 -18.24
C TYR A 43 0.10 -8.20 -18.99
N ASN A 44 0.42 -7.97 -20.26
CA ASN A 44 -0.18 -6.94 -21.10
C ASN A 44 -0.92 -7.56 -22.29
N PRO A 45 -2.12 -8.15 -22.06
CA PRO A 45 -2.92 -8.70 -23.14
C PRO A 45 -3.39 -7.61 -24.10
N LYS A 46 -3.41 -7.94 -25.40
CA LYS A 46 -3.87 -7.02 -26.47
C LYS A 46 -5.37 -6.80 -26.49
N GLU A 47 -6.14 -7.71 -25.90
CA GLU A 47 -7.60 -7.65 -25.90
C GLU A 47 -8.12 -6.56 -24.97
N THR A 48 -9.06 -5.76 -25.48
CA THR A 48 -9.59 -4.56 -24.81
C THR A 48 -10.18 -4.87 -23.43
N THR A 49 -10.95 -5.94 -23.28
CA THR A 49 -11.60 -6.29 -22.01
C THR A 49 -10.57 -6.51 -20.90
N ARG A 50 -9.53 -7.33 -21.16
CA ARG A 50 -8.47 -7.63 -20.19
C ARG A 50 -7.58 -6.42 -19.92
N LYS A 51 -7.29 -5.62 -20.95
CA LYS A 51 -6.54 -4.37 -20.82
C LYS A 51 -7.28 -3.35 -19.93
N ASN A 52 -8.59 -3.25 -20.07
CA ASN A 52 -9.41 -2.34 -19.26
C ASN A 52 -9.34 -2.68 -17.76
N LEU A 53 -9.28 -3.97 -17.40
CA LEU A 53 -9.10 -4.37 -16.00
C LEU A 53 -7.80 -3.82 -15.38
N LEU A 54 -6.70 -3.83 -16.15
CA LEU A 54 -5.41 -3.28 -15.70
C LEU A 54 -5.47 -1.77 -15.51
N ILE A 55 -6.11 -1.06 -16.44
CA ILE A 55 -6.27 0.39 -16.39
C ILE A 55 -7.16 0.78 -15.20
N GLU A 56 -8.32 0.14 -15.05
CA GLU A 56 -9.23 0.40 -13.94
C GLU A 56 -8.54 0.14 -12.59
N ARG A 57 -7.76 -0.94 -12.52
CA ARG A 57 -6.96 -1.26 -11.33
C ARG A 57 -5.93 -0.19 -11.02
N ALA A 58 -5.17 0.27 -12.01
CA ALA A 58 -4.18 1.32 -11.85
C ALA A 58 -4.82 2.66 -11.44
N GLN A 59 -5.96 3.02 -12.04
CA GLN A 59 -6.72 4.22 -11.66
C GLN A 59 -7.29 4.10 -10.25
N GLY A 60 -7.80 2.92 -9.86
CA GLY A 60 -8.26 2.63 -8.50
C GLY A 60 -7.13 2.79 -7.48
N ALA A 61 -5.97 2.19 -7.75
CA ALA A 61 -4.78 2.31 -6.92
C ALA A 61 -4.29 3.76 -6.80
N SER A 62 -4.28 4.52 -7.90
CA SER A 62 -3.92 5.94 -7.90
C SER A 62 -4.88 6.79 -7.08
N ARG A 63 -6.19 6.55 -7.20
CA ARG A 63 -7.21 7.27 -6.40
C ARG A 63 -7.07 6.96 -4.91
N LEU A 64 -6.88 5.68 -4.56
CA LEU A 64 -6.69 5.25 -3.19
C LEU A 64 -5.40 5.83 -2.58
N GLY A 65 -4.29 5.78 -3.32
CA GLY A 65 -3.01 6.37 -2.92
C GLY A 65 -3.11 7.88 -2.73
N THR A 66 -3.81 8.58 -3.63
CA THR A 66 -4.04 10.04 -3.51
C THR A 66 -4.88 10.39 -2.30
N ALA A 67 -5.97 9.66 -2.05
CA ALA A 67 -6.82 9.87 -0.88
C ALA A 67 -6.05 9.60 0.42
N TYR A 68 -5.25 8.53 0.46
CA TYR A 68 -4.43 8.17 1.61
C TYR A 68 -3.34 9.22 1.89
N ALA A 69 -2.61 9.67 0.88
CA ALA A 69 -1.64 10.76 1.00
C ALA A 69 -2.31 12.08 1.41
N GLY A 70 -3.51 12.37 0.91
CA GLY A 70 -4.32 13.52 1.30
C GLY A 70 -4.66 13.53 2.78
N THR A 71 -5.12 12.40 3.34
CA THR A 71 -5.40 12.27 4.78
C THR A 71 -4.15 12.50 5.62
N ALA A 72 -2.99 11.98 5.21
CA ALA A 72 -1.73 12.22 5.90
C ALA A 72 -1.32 13.71 5.86
N ALA A 73 -1.48 14.37 4.70
CA ALA A 73 -1.19 15.79 4.55
C ALA A 73 -2.08 16.66 5.45
N VAL A 74 -3.40 16.40 5.47
CA VAL A 74 -4.34 17.12 6.34
C VAL A 74 -4.00 16.89 7.82
N THR A 75 -3.60 15.68 8.21
CA THR A 75 -3.15 15.39 9.58
C THR A 75 -1.91 16.22 9.95
N CYS A 76 -0.91 16.28 9.08
CA CYS A 76 0.30 17.08 9.30
C CYS A 76 0.00 18.59 9.39
N LEU A 77 -0.95 19.07 8.57
CA LEU A 77 -1.45 20.45 8.64
C LEU A 77 -2.13 20.74 9.98
N LEU A 78 -3.00 19.85 10.47
CA LEU A 78 -3.62 20.02 11.79
C LEU A 78 -2.58 20.03 12.92
N TRP A 79 -1.57 19.16 12.85
CA TRP A 79 -0.46 19.16 13.80
C TRP A 79 0.40 20.42 13.76
N THR A 80 0.27 21.24 12.73
CA THR A 80 0.91 22.55 12.60
C THR A 80 -0.01 23.68 13.09
N ILE A 81 -1.28 23.62 12.73
CA ILE A 81 -2.29 24.60 13.12
C ILE A 81 -2.54 24.57 14.63
N PHE A 82 -2.61 23.38 15.23
CA PHE A 82 -2.92 23.23 16.65
C PHE A 82 -1.90 23.94 17.56
N PRO A 83 -0.57 23.71 17.44
CA PRO A 83 0.42 24.47 18.19
C PRO A 83 0.38 25.98 17.92
N LEU A 84 0.12 26.39 16.67
CA LEU A 84 0.03 27.80 16.31
C LEU A 84 -1.13 28.51 17.02
N LEU A 85 -2.32 27.90 17.01
CA LEU A 85 -3.50 28.43 17.70
C LEU A 85 -3.30 28.45 19.22
N ALA A 86 -2.70 27.39 19.79
CA ALA A 86 -2.37 27.35 21.21
C ALA A 86 -1.42 28.50 21.60
N ARG A 87 -0.40 28.76 20.78
CA ARG A 87 0.55 29.86 20.99
C ARG A 87 -0.11 31.24 20.89
N LEU A 88 -0.98 31.44 19.89
CA LEU A 88 -1.75 32.68 19.73
C LEU A 88 -2.70 32.93 20.92
N GLY A 89 -3.26 31.86 21.50
CA GLY A 89 -4.05 31.91 22.73
C GLY A 89 -3.25 32.11 24.02
N GLY A 90 -1.93 32.33 23.92
CA GLY A 90 -1.05 32.57 25.06
C GLY A 90 -0.54 31.31 25.78
N ALA A 91 -0.86 30.11 25.28
CA ALA A 91 -0.39 28.87 25.86
C ALA A 91 1.09 28.61 25.54
N ARG A 92 1.79 27.96 26.48
CA ARG A 92 3.13 27.42 26.23
C ARG A 92 2.99 26.09 25.47
N VAL A 93 3.55 26.04 24.26
CA VAL A 93 3.59 24.84 23.43
C VAL A 93 4.80 24.00 23.81
N ILE A 94 4.65 22.68 23.84
CA ILE A 94 5.77 21.74 23.96
C ILE A 94 5.75 20.84 22.72
N PHE A 95 6.79 20.94 21.89
CA PHE A 95 6.95 20.08 20.73
C PHE A 95 7.42 18.68 21.15
N ALA A 96 6.97 17.65 20.42
CA ALA A 96 7.28 16.25 20.70
C ALA A 96 8.67 15.83 20.16
N LEU A 97 9.66 16.69 20.31
CA LEU A 97 11.02 16.54 19.81
C LEU A 97 11.97 17.38 20.67
N TRP A 98 13.22 16.92 20.77
CA TRP A 98 14.24 17.64 21.52
C TRP A 98 14.77 18.82 20.70
N ILE A 99 14.68 20.02 21.25
CA ILE A 99 15.25 21.25 20.67
C ILE A 99 16.36 21.76 21.60
N PRO A 100 17.57 22.04 21.08
CA PRO A 100 18.72 22.47 21.89
C PRO A 100 18.66 23.94 22.35
N PHE A 101 17.53 24.63 22.16
CA PHE A 101 17.34 26.04 22.51
C PHE A 101 15.90 26.31 22.95
N ASP A 102 15.71 27.39 23.69
CA ASP A 102 14.38 27.87 24.07
C ASP A 102 13.69 28.57 22.89
N TYR A 103 12.38 28.42 22.78
CA TYR A 103 11.57 29.01 21.71
C TYR A 103 10.49 29.95 22.26
N TYR A 104 10.92 30.85 23.17
CA TYR A 104 10.02 31.82 23.79
C TYR A 104 9.70 33.00 22.89
N SER A 105 10.54 33.33 21.91
CA SER A 105 10.24 34.37 20.92
C SER A 105 9.43 33.81 19.74
N TRP A 106 8.72 34.70 19.02
CA TRP A 106 7.99 34.31 17.82
C TRP A 106 8.88 33.72 16.71
N PRO A 107 10.06 34.30 16.39
CA PRO A 107 10.94 33.74 15.37
C PRO A 107 11.40 32.31 15.68
N GLU A 108 11.87 32.05 16.91
CA GLU A 108 12.33 30.71 17.33
C GLU A 108 11.18 29.70 17.29
N PHE A 109 10.00 30.08 17.78
CA PHE A 109 8.80 29.24 17.71
C PHE A 109 8.44 28.86 16.28
N LEU A 110 8.46 29.82 15.34
CA LEU A 110 8.16 29.56 13.93
C LEU A 110 9.20 28.64 13.29
N ILE A 111 10.48 28.77 13.63
CA ILE A 111 11.53 27.85 13.17
C ILE A 111 11.22 26.43 13.60
N VAL A 112 10.93 26.21 14.88
CA VAL A 112 10.60 24.87 15.41
C VAL A 112 9.31 24.33 14.78
N LEU A 113 8.29 25.18 14.62
CA LEU A 113 7.01 24.81 14.02
C LEU A 113 7.19 24.35 12.56
N LEU A 114 7.91 25.13 11.75
CA LEU A 114 8.18 24.82 10.34
C LEU A 114 9.06 23.58 10.20
N TYR A 115 10.07 23.43 11.05
CA TYR A 115 10.90 22.22 11.09
C TYR A 115 10.06 20.98 11.41
N THR A 116 9.19 21.06 12.43
CA THR A 116 8.29 19.96 12.79
C THR A 116 7.37 19.60 11.64
N HIS A 117 6.76 20.61 10.99
CA HIS A 117 5.91 20.41 9.83
C HIS A 117 6.65 19.73 8.66
N TYR A 118 7.87 20.18 8.37
CA TYR A 118 8.70 19.61 7.31
C TYR A 118 9.00 18.13 7.58
N VAL A 119 9.46 17.80 8.79
CA VAL A 119 9.85 16.43 9.16
C VAL A 119 8.65 15.48 9.18
N THR A 120 7.51 15.88 9.76
CA THR A 120 6.32 15.04 9.80
C THR A 120 5.71 14.83 8.42
N SER A 121 5.70 15.86 7.58
CA SER A 121 5.23 15.76 6.20
C SER A 121 6.12 14.84 5.37
N LEU A 122 7.44 14.92 5.53
CA LEU A 122 8.38 14.03 4.83
C LEU A 122 8.13 12.56 5.18
N VAL A 123 7.95 12.25 6.47
CA VAL A 123 7.62 10.89 6.93
C VAL A 123 6.26 10.43 6.41
N GLY A 124 5.25 11.31 6.46
CA GLY A 124 3.91 11.00 5.96
C GLY A 124 3.93 10.66 4.47
N ILE A 125 4.62 11.46 3.66
CA ILE A 125 4.79 11.21 2.22
C ILE A 125 5.57 9.90 2.00
N ALA A 126 6.67 9.69 2.71
CA ALA A 126 7.50 8.50 2.54
C ALA A 126 6.72 7.21 2.88
N ASN A 127 6.05 7.15 4.04
CA ASN A 127 5.26 5.98 4.41
C ASN A 127 4.11 5.75 3.42
N THR A 128 3.32 6.78 3.12
CA THR A 128 2.14 6.65 2.25
C THR A 128 2.50 6.16 0.86
N THR A 129 3.57 6.71 0.26
CA THR A 129 4.01 6.34 -1.08
C THR A 129 4.59 4.92 -1.15
N MET A 130 5.40 4.52 -0.16
CA MET A 130 5.96 3.17 -0.10
C MET A 130 4.87 2.11 0.13
N ASP A 131 3.92 2.38 1.03
CA ASP A 131 2.80 1.46 1.28
C ASP A 131 1.87 1.36 0.06
N ALA A 132 1.55 2.50 -0.57
CA ALA A 132 0.78 2.51 -1.81
C ALA A 132 1.49 1.77 -2.95
N PHE A 133 2.81 1.87 -3.07
CA PHE A 133 3.59 1.12 -4.05
C PHE A 133 3.43 -0.39 -3.85
N ILE A 134 3.70 -0.90 -2.64
CA ILE A 134 3.62 -2.34 -2.35
C ILE A 134 2.19 -2.86 -2.57
N ALA A 135 1.19 -2.11 -2.08
CA ALA A 135 -0.22 -2.41 -2.27
C ALA A 135 -0.63 -2.44 -3.75
N THR A 136 -0.06 -1.55 -4.57
CA THR A 136 -0.33 -1.52 -6.02
C THR A 136 0.20 -2.77 -6.71
N ILE A 137 1.41 -3.22 -6.38
CA ILE A 137 1.97 -4.46 -6.95
C ILE A 137 1.13 -5.68 -6.57
N LEU A 138 0.74 -5.82 -5.30
CA LEU A 138 -0.16 -6.90 -4.87
C LEU A 138 -1.50 -6.83 -5.59
N GLY A 139 -2.03 -5.62 -5.77
CA GLY A 139 -3.21 -5.38 -6.58
C GLY A 139 -3.05 -5.81 -8.04
N GLN A 140 -1.88 -5.62 -8.64
CA GLN A 140 -1.58 -6.11 -9.99
C GLN A 140 -1.54 -7.64 -10.01
N CYS A 141 -0.91 -8.30 -9.03
CA CYS A 141 -0.95 -9.76 -8.91
C CYS A 141 -2.38 -10.29 -8.92
N LYS A 142 -3.29 -9.67 -8.14
CA LYS A 142 -4.70 -10.06 -8.15
C LYS A 142 -5.36 -9.86 -9.52
N THR A 143 -5.19 -8.70 -10.15
CA THR A 143 -5.76 -8.47 -11.48
C THR A 143 -5.24 -9.47 -12.52
N GLN A 144 -3.95 -9.83 -12.45
CA GLN A 144 -3.38 -10.85 -13.33
C GLN A 144 -3.98 -12.24 -13.06
N LEU A 145 -4.28 -12.60 -11.81
CA LEU A 145 -5.00 -13.84 -11.49
C LEU A 145 -6.43 -13.84 -12.04
N THR A 146 -7.12 -12.70 -11.99
CA THR A 146 -8.46 -12.57 -12.61
C THR A 146 -8.39 -12.72 -14.12
N ILE A 147 -7.39 -12.13 -14.78
CA ILE A 147 -7.17 -12.32 -16.23
C ILE A 147 -6.89 -13.79 -16.54
N LEU A 148 -6.04 -14.44 -15.74
CA LEU A 148 -5.73 -15.86 -15.88
C LEU A 148 -6.99 -16.72 -15.73
N LYS A 149 -7.86 -16.39 -14.77
CA LYS A 149 -9.14 -17.07 -14.58
C LYS A 149 -10.02 -16.95 -15.83
N MET A 150 -10.18 -15.75 -16.37
CA MET A 150 -10.92 -15.53 -17.62
C MET A 150 -10.29 -16.32 -18.79
N ASP A 151 -8.96 -16.43 -18.82
CA ASP A 151 -8.24 -17.21 -19.83
C ASP A 151 -8.53 -18.70 -19.75
N PHE A 152 -8.68 -19.25 -18.54
CA PHE A 152 -9.10 -20.63 -18.32
C PHE A 152 -10.57 -20.87 -18.69
N GLU A 153 -11.47 -20.01 -18.24
CA GLU A 153 -12.91 -20.13 -18.52
C GLU A 153 -13.23 -20.07 -20.02
N SER A 154 -12.48 -19.25 -20.77
CA SER A 154 -12.61 -19.10 -22.23
C SER A 154 -11.69 -20.01 -23.04
N LEU A 155 -11.00 -20.98 -22.42
CA LEU A 155 -9.96 -21.78 -23.08
C LEU A 155 -10.49 -22.55 -24.29
N ALA A 156 -11.64 -23.23 -24.14
CA ALA A 156 -12.23 -24.05 -25.20
C ALA A 156 -12.70 -23.20 -26.39
N GLU A 157 -13.37 -22.08 -26.14
CA GLU A 157 -13.81 -21.14 -27.18
C GLU A 157 -12.62 -20.59 -27.96
N ARG A 158 -11.58 -20.12 -27.25
CA ARG A 158 -10.36 -19.57 -27.86
C ARG A 158 -9.57 -20.63 -28.61
N ALA A 159 -9.55 -21.87 -28.14
CA ALA A 159 -8.92 -22.97 -28.85
C ALA A 159 -9.62 -23.26 -30.18
N ASN A 160 -10.95 -23.27 -30.20
CA ASN A 160 -11.74 -23.43 -31.41
C ASN A 160 -11.55 -22.26 -32.38
N GLU A 161 -11.57 -21.02 -31.90
CA GLU A 161 -11.34 -19.85 -32.74
C GLU A 161 -9.94 -19.87 -33.36
N ARG A 162 -8.90 -20.14 -32.55
CA ARG A 162 -7.53 -20.26 -33.04
C ARG A 162 -7.40 -21.37 -34.08
N ALA A 163 -7.95 -22.56 -33.82
CA ALA A 163 -7.93 -23.67 -34.77
C ALA A 163 -8.56 -23.29 -36.12
N ARG A 164 -9.67 -22.52 -36.11
CA ARG A 164 -10.29 -21.99 -37.33
C ARG A 164 -9.42 -20.99 -38.07
N GLN A 165 -8.68 -20.15 -37.35
CA GLN A 165 -7.82 -19.11 -37.94
C GLN A 165 -6.49 -19.68 -38.48
N THR A 166 -5.91 -20.67 -37.83
CA THR A 166 -4.59 -21.22 -38.17
C THR A 166 -4.67 -22.51 -38.99
N GLY A 167 -5.82 -23.18 -39.01
CA GLY A 167 -5.98 -24.54 -39.56
C GLY A 167 -5.37 -25.63 -38.68
N GLU A 168 -4.92 -25.28 -37.46
CA GLU A 168 -4.41 -26.24 -36.48
C GLU A 168 -5.53 -27.15 -35.93
N GLN A 169 -5.18 -28.35 -35.47
CA GLN A 169 -6.12 -29.16 -34.70
C GLN A 169 -6.49 -28.47 -33.37
N VAL A 170 -7.75 -28.54 -32.96
CA VAL A 170 -8.26 -27.90 -31.73
C VAL A 170 -7.45 -28.31 -30.50
N GLY A 171 -7.04 -29.58 -30.40
CA GLY A 171 -6.20 -30.05 -29.29
C GLY A 171 -4.83 -29.38 -29.24
N VAL A 172 -4.20 -29.10 -30.39
CA VAL A 172 -2.91 -28.39 -30.47
C VAL A 172 -3.08 -26.92 -30.07
N ALA A 173 -4.14 -26.28 -30.55
CA ALA A 173 -4.47 -24.90 -30.18
C ALA A 173 -4.76 -24.77 -28.67
N ALA A 174 -5.53 -25.71 -28.10
CA ALA A 174 -5.83 -25.78 -26.67
C ALA A 174 -4.56 -25.99 -25.83
N ALA A 175 -3.69 -26.94 -26.21
CA ALA A 175 -2.43 -27.19 -25.51
C ALA A 175 -1.52 -25.95 -25.52
N ALA A 176 -1.42 -25.23 -26.65
CA ALA A 176 -0.63 -24.02 -26.74
C ALA A 176 -1.17 -22.88 -25.84
N LEU A 177 -2.51 -22.73 -25.74
CA LEU A 177 -3.13 -21.76 -24.85
C LEU A 177 -2.95 -22.16 -23.37
N LEU A 178 -3.08 -23.44 -23.04
CA LEU A 178 -2.86 -23.95 -21.69
C LEU A 178 -1.43 -23.69 -21.22
N VAL A 179 -0.43 -23.96 -22.07
CA VAL A 179 0.98 -23.65 -21.77
C VAL A 179 1.18 -22.15 -21.50
N ARG A 180 0.46 -21.28 -22.22
CA ARG A 180 0.49 -19.83 -21.98
C ARG A 180 -0.09 -19.49 -20.60
N CYS A 181 -1.24 -20.07 -20.23
CA CYS A 181 -1.84 -19.87 -18.92
C CYS A 181 -0.90 -20.33 -17.78
N ILE A 182 -0.26 -21.49 -17.93
CA ILE A 182 0.70 -22.01 -16.94
C ILE A 182 1.90 -21.06 -16.78
N LYS A 183 2.46 -20.55 -17.89
CA LYS A 183 3.56 -19.58 -17.84
C LYS A 183 3.14 -18.27 -17.17
N HIS A 184 1.93 -17.78 -17.47
CA HIS A 184 1.37 -16.58 -16.85
C HIS A 184 1.20 -16.76 -15.34
N HIS A 185 0.63 -17.90 -14.91
CA HIS A 185 0.50 -18.25 -13.51
C HIS A 185 1.85 -18.27 -12.78
N HIS A 186 2.86 -18.94 -13.37
CA HIS A 186 4.19 -19.02 -12.79
C HIS A 186 4.80 -17.62 -12.57
N LYS A 187 4.66 -16.73 -13.56
CA LYS A 187 5.13 -15.34 -13.46
C LYS A 187 4.42 -14.56 -12.34
N ILE A 188 3.12 -14.79 -12.13
CA ILE A 188 2.37 -14.19 -11.00
C ILE A 188 2.91 -14.70 -9.65
N CYS A 189 3.14 -15.99 -9.53
CA CYS A 189 3.73 -16.59 -8.33
C CYS A 189 5.12 -16.03 -8.03
N ASP A 190 5.97 -15.88 -9.06
CA ASP A 190 7.30 -15.29 -8.92
C ASP A 190 7.21 -13.83 -8.47
N THR A 191 6.33 -13.03 -9.09
CA THR A 191 6.14 -11.62 -8.70
C THR A 191 5.67 -11.49 -7.25
N SER A 192 4.67 -12.29 -6.85
CA SER A 192 4.17 -12.30 -5.46
C SER A 192 5.26 -12.72 -4.46
N ARG A 193 6.06 -13.73 -4.81
CA ARG A 193 7.18 -14.18 -3.99
C ARG A 193 8.25 -13.11 -3.85
N GLU A 194 8.63 -12.44 -4.94
CA GLU A 194 9.60 -11.34 -4.91
C GLU A 194 9.10 -10.19 -4.03
N VAL A 195 7.82 -9.81 -4.10
CA VAL A 195 7.23 -8.80 -3.20
C VAL A 195 7.39 -9.23 -1.74
N GLN A 196 7.03 -10.48 -1.43
CA GLN A 196 7.13 -11.02 -0.06
C GLN A 196 8.57 -11.05 0.44
N GLU A 197 9.52 -11.46 -0.40
CA GLU A 197 10.94 -11.52 -0.03
C GLU A 197 11.57 -10.15 0.16
N ILE A 198 11.17 -9.16 -0.64
CA ILE A 198 11.70 -7.80 -0.53
C ILE A 198 11.06 -7.07 0.66
N PHE A 199 9.74 -7.12 0.80
CA PHE A 199 8.99 -6.24 1.70
C PHE A 199 8.40 -6.94 2.93
N GLY A 200 8.32 -8.27 2.96
CA GLY A 200 7.63 -9.01 4.01
C GLY A 200 8.12 -8.69 5.43
N GLY A 201 9.43 -8.49 5.62
CA GLY A 201 9.99 -8.07 6.90
C GLY A 201 9.57 -6.66 7.32
N ALA A 202 9.53 -5.70 6.39
CA ALA A 202 9.03 -4.34 6.68
C ALA A 202 7.52 -4.32 6.92
N VAL A 203 6.75 -5.13 6.20
CA VAL A 203 5.32 -5.28 6.45
C VAL A 203 5.08 -5.86 7.85
N LEU A 204 5.84 -6.89 8.26
CA LEU A 204 5.75 -7.43 9.62
C LEU A 204 6.06 -6.37 10.68
N LEU A 205 7.13 -5.59 10.50
CA LEU A 205 7.47 -4.47 11.37
C LEU A 205 6.36 -3.42 11.43
N GLN A 206 5.76 -3.10 10.28
CA GLN A 206 4.64 -2.18 10.15
C GLN A 206 3.41 -2.66 10.94
N PHE A 207 3.07 -3.95 10.91
CA PHE A 207 1.98 -4.50 11.71
C PHE A 207 2.26 -4.41 13.22
N GLY A 208 3.48 -4.74 13.65
CA GLY A 208 3.87 -4.66 15.06
C GLY A 208 3.80 -3.23 15.59
N ILE A 209 4.41 -2.29 14.86
CA ILE A 209 4.40 -0.86 15.22
C ILE A 209 2.99 -0.28 15.10
N GLY A 210 2.28 -0.57 14.01
CA GLY A 210 0.91 -0.11 13.79
C GLY A 210 -0.03 -0.56 14.90
N GLY A 211 0.03 -1.84 15.30
CA GLY A 211 -0.76 -2.35 16.43
C GLY A 211 -0.47 -1.62 17.74
N TRP A 212 0.81 -1.39 18.06
CA TRP A 212 1.18 -0.62 19.24
C TRP A 212 0.63 0.81 19.20
N ILE A 213 0.77 1.50 18.05
CA ILE A 213 0.27 2.86 17.85
C ILE A 213 -1.25 2.90 18.04
N LEU A 214 -1.99 1.98 17.42
CA LEU A 214 -3.45 1.90 17.52
C LEU A 214 -3.90 1.72 18.99
N CYS A 215 -3.28 0.81 19.73
CA CYS A 215 -3.61 0.57 21.14
C CYS A 215 -3.41 1.82 22.01
N MET A 216 -2.23 2.44 21.88
CA MET A 216 -1.90 3.64 22.66
C MET A 216 -2.73 4.85 22.24
N ALA A 217 -3.07 4.95 20.95
CA ALA A 217 -3.91 6.00 20.42
C ALA A 217 -5.36 5.88 20.90
N ALA A 218 -5.92 4.67 20.90
CA ALA A 218 -7.25 4.39 21.43
C ALA A 218 -7.33 4.75 22.93
N TYR A 219 -6.31 4.39 23.71
CA TYR A 219 -6.20 4.80 25.12
C TYR A 219 -6.20 6.33 25.27
N LYS A 220 -5.43 7.03 24.44
CA LYS A 220 -5.32 8.49 24.50
C LYS A 220 -6.62 9.21 24.12
N ILE A 221 -7.35 8.72 23.12
CA ILE A 221 -8.57 9.36 22.63
C ILE A 221 -9.66 9.48 23.71
N VAL A 222 -9.73 8.52 24.64
CA VAL A 222 -10.72 8.54 25.74
C VAL A 222 -10.57 9.77 26.64
N GLY A 223 -9.36 10.32 26.75
CA GLY A 223 -9.08 11.52 27.54
C GLY A 223 -9.26 12.85 26.80
N LEU A 224 -9.57 12.83 25.50
CA LEU A 224 -9.67 14.04 24.68
C LEU A 224 -11.13 14.50 24.54
N SER A 225 -11.35 15.81 24.53
CA SER A 225 -12.66 16.36 24.21
C SER A 225 -12.96 16.21 22.72
N VAL A 226 -14.14 15.69 22.39
CA VAL A 226 -14.55 15.35 21.01
C VAL A 226 -14.53 16.57 20.07
N ALA A 227 -14.78 17.77 20.60
CA ALA A 227 -14.77 19.02 19.85
C ALA A 227 -13.37 19.67 19.71
N SER A 228 -12.30 19.02 20.18
CA SER A 228 -10.94 19.58 20.08
C SER A 228 -10.26 19.25 18.75
N LEU A 229 -9.43 20.17 18.27
CA LEU A 229 -8.55 19.92 17.13
C LEU A 229 -7.57 18.76 17.40
N GLU A 230 -7.17 18.56 18.66
CA GLU A 230 -6.33 17.42 19.05
C GLU A 230 -7.06 16.10 18.79
N PHE A 231 -8.34 15.98 19.20
CA PHE A 231 -9.16 14.80 18.93
C PHE A 231 -9.29 14.53 17.43
N VAL A 232 -9.65 15.55 16.64
CA VAL A 232 -9.79 15.40 15.17
C VAL A 232 -8.48 14.94 14.53
N SER A 233 -7.35 15.55 14.91
CA SER A 233 -6.03 15.15 14.40
C SER A 233 -5.65 13.72 14.80
N MET A 234 -6.06 13.28 15.99
CA MET A 234 -5.80 11.93 16.49
C MET A 234 -6.62 10.87 15.75
N VAL A 235 -7.89 11.18 15.45
CA VAL A 235 -8.75 10.31 14.64
C VAL A 235 -8.21 10.18 13.22
N MET A 236 -7.79 11.27 12.58
CA MET A 236 -7.20 11.18 11.24
C MET A 236 -5.87 10.41 11.24
N PHE A 237 -5.03 10.60 12.26
CA PHE A 237 -3.83 9.80 12.43
C PHE A 237 -4.15 8.30 12.57
N LEU A 238 -5.16 7.93 13.36
CA LEU A 238 -5.64 6.55 13.45
C LEU A 238 -6.12 6.02 12.09
N MET A 239 -6.86 6.83 11.34
CA MET A 239 -7.31 6.44 9.99
C MET A 239 -6.15 6.21 9.04
N CYS A 240 -5.05 6.99 9.12
CA CYS A 240 -3.83 6.74 8.37
C CYS A 240 -3.25 5.36 8.69
N ILE A 241 -3.02 5.06 9.98
CA ILE A 241 -2.45 3.78 10.41
C ILE A 241 -3.37 2.60 10.06
N LEU A 242 -4.68 2.75 10.24
CA LEU A 242 -5.65 1.72 9.85
C LEU A 242 -5.64 1.48 8.33
N THR A 243 -5.53 2.55 7.53
CA THR A 243 -5.43 2.44 6.07
C THR A 243 -4.17 1.68 5.68
N GLU A 244 -3.02 1.98 6.30
CA GLU A 244 -1.76 1.26 6.07
C GLU A 244 -1.92 -0.24 6.26
N LEU A 245 -2.47 -0.66 7.40
CA LEU A 245 -2.68 -2.08 7.69
C LEU A 245 -3.75 -2.71 6.78
N PHE A 246 -4.83 -1.97 6.53
CA PHE A 246 -5.92 -2.44 5.68
C PHE A 246 -5.46 -2.70 4.25
N LEU A 247 -4.62 -1.84 3.66
CA LEU A 247 -4.08 -2.06 2.31
C LEU A 247 -3.41 -3.42 2.17
N TYR A 248 -2.56 -3.78 3.14
CA TYR A 248 -1.87 -5.06 3.15
C TYR A 248 -2.81 -6.24 3.33
N CYS A 249 -3.72 -6.16 4.32
CA CYS A 249 -4.70 -7.21 4.58
C CYS A 249 -5.63 -7.42 3.38
N TYR A 250 -6.13 -6.34 2.79
CA TYR A 250 -7.07 -6.38 1.69
C TYR A 250 -6.43 -7.00 0.45
N TYR A 251 -5.27 -6.50 0.00
CA TYR A 251 -4.64 -7.05 -1.20
C TYR A 251 -4.03 -8.43 -0.99
N GLY A 252 -3.51 -8.72 0.20
CA GLY A 252 -3.09 -10.08 0.55
C GLY A 252 -4.27 -11.07 0.49
N ASN A 253 -5.43 -10.69 1.04
CA ASN A 253 -6.64 -11.51 0.98
C ASN A 253 -7.17 -11.68 -0.45
N GLU A 254 -7.24 -10.59 -1.22
CA GLU A 254 -7.70 -10.64 -2.61
C GLU A 254 -6.85 -11.60 -3.46
N VAL A 255 -5.52 -11.61 -3.27
CA VAL A 255 -4.64 -12.58 -3.93
C VAL A 255 -4.96 -14.02 -3.47
N ALA A 256 -5.13 -14.26 -2.17
CA ALA A 256 -5.43 -15.59 -1.63
C ALA A 256 -6.78 -16.15 -2.12
N VAL A 257 -7.81 -15.30 -2.17
CA VAL A 257 -9.16 -15.65 -2.66
C VAL A 257 -9.13 -16.00 -4.14
N GLU A 258 -8.40 -15.21 -4.94
CA GLU A 258 -8.33 -15.44 -6.39
C GLU A 258 -7.56 -16.74 -6.71
N VAL A 259 -6.46 -17.02 -6.00
CA VAL A 259 -5.74 -18.30 -6.10
C VAL A 259 -6.66 -19.47 -5.75
N SER A 260 -7.42 -19.37 -4.66
CA SER A 260 -8.35 -20.43 -4.23
C SER A 260 -9.45 -20.69 -5.26
N SER A 261 -9.89 -19.64 -5.95
CA SER A 261 -10.90 -19.73 -7.00
C SER A 261 -10.37 -20.41 -8.26
N LEU A 262 -9.11 -20.14 -8.62
CA LEU A 262 -8.43 -20.82 -9.72
C LEU A 262 -8.27 -22.33 -9.45
N CYS A 263 -7.88 -22.73 -8.25
CA CYS A 263 -7.75 -24.16 -7.89
C CYS A 263 -9.06 -24.92 -8.11
N LYS A 264 -10.21 -24.34 -7.73
CA LYS A 264 -11.53 -24.98 -7.94
C LYS A 264 -11.85 -25.23 -9.42
N ILE A 265 -11.44 -24.32 -10.30
CA ILE A 265 -11.62 -24.49 -11.75
C ILE A 265 -10.78 -25.66 -12.26
N PHE A 266 -9.53 -25.77 -11.80
CA PHE A 266 -8.68 -26.91 -12.15
C PHE A 266 -9.28 -28.22 -11.66
N ASP A 267 -9.75 -28.28 -10.42
CA ASP A 267 -10.37 -29.49 -9.85
C ASP A 267 -11.58 -29.94 -10.71
N THR A 268 -12.44 -28.98 -11.10
CA THR A 268 -13.60 -29.24 -11.97
C THR A 268 -13.18 -29.74 -13.36
N ILE A 269 -12.08 -29.24 -13.92
CA ILE A 269 -11.57 -29.68 -15.23
C ILE A 269 -10.96 -31.09 -15.12
N THR A 270 -10.32 -31.44 -14.00
CA THR A 270 -9.70 -32.77 -13.81
C THR A 270 -10.67 -33.88 -13.43
N GLU A 271 -11.86 -33.55 -12.95
CA GLU A 271 -12.93 -34.52 -12.64
C GLU A 271 -13.74 -34.97 -13.88
N VAL A 272 -13.50 -34.36 -15.05
CA VAL A 272 -14.13 -34.69 -16.35
C VAL A 272 -13.20 -35.54 -17.21
#